data_AF-A0A950VF88-F1
#
_entry.id   AF-A0A950VF88-F1
#
_cell.length_a   1.000
_cell.length_b   1.000
_cell.length_c   1.000
_cell.angle_alpha   90.00
_cell.angle_beta   90.00
_cell.angle_gamma   90.00
#
_symmetry.space_group_name_H-M   'P 1'
#
loop_
_entity.id
_entity.type
_entity.pdbx_description
1 polymer ?
#
loop_
_entity_poly.entity_id
_entity_poly.type
_entity_poly.pdbx_seq_one_letter_code
_entity_poly.pdbx_strand_id
1 'polypeptide(L)'
;MRRNIVPRVEFTLIVVMCAGFALIAQTWSFRAYQVGLLAVIVATLLNIPVGNLPRQAGPGRALLLTALILAIVAAVFGAGILLVPALAGLGQQ
;
A
#
# COMPACT_ATOMS: atom_id res chain seq x y z
N MET A 1 -28.27 -5.14 -12.65
CA MET A 1 -28.19 -5.00 -11.17
C MET A 1 -26.72 -5.06 -10.71
N ARG A 2 -25.90 -4.02 -11.00
CA ARG A 2 -24.48 -3.96 -10.58
C ARG A 2 -24.40 -3.36 -9.17
N ARG A 3 -24.53 -4.21 -8.17
CA ARG A 3 -24.79 -3.85 -6.76
C ARG A 3 -23.49 -3.46 -6.06
N ASN A 4 -23.18 -2.17 -5.99
CA ASN A 4 -22.37 -1.48 -4.95
C ASN A 4 -21.16 -2.23 -4.35
N ILE A 5 -20.29 -2.84 -5.16
CA ILE A 5 -19.08 -3.55 -4.66
C ILE A 5 -17.96 -2.55 -4.35
N VAL A 6 -17.79 -1.54 -5.20
CA VAL A 6 -16.71 -0.53 -5.10
C VAL A 6 -16.69 0.20 -3.73
N PRO A 7 -17.83 0.71 -3.19
CA PRO A 7 -17.84 1.39 -1.90
C PRO A 7 -17.48 0.49 -0.73
N ARG A 8 -17.74 -0.82 -0.85
CA ARG A 8 -17.48 -1.79 0.21
C ARG A 8 -15.99 -2.17 0.26
N VAL A 9 -15.37 -2.36 -0.90
CA VAL A 9 -13.95 -2.70 -0.99
C VAL A 9 -13.08 -1.53 -0.51
N GLU A 10 -13.41 -0.30 -0.90
CA GLU A 10 -12.73 0.91 -0.43
C GLU A 10 -12.81 1.02 1.10
N PHE A 11 -14.01 0.86 1.66
CA PHE A 11 -14.22 0.89 3.11
C PHE A 11 -13.42 -0.21 3.83
N THR A 12 -13.42 -1.44 3.32
CA THR A 12 -12.63 -2.55 3.87
C THR A 12 -11.12 -2.24 3.83
N LEU A 13 -10.62 -1.67 2.73
CA LEU A 13 -9.20 -1.29 2.60
C LEU A 13 -8.80 -0.18 3.59
N ILE A 14 -9.68 0.80 3.81
CA ILE A 14 -9.48 1.85 4.82
C ILE A 14 -9.42 1.24 6.23
N VAL A 15 -10.32 0.31 6.57
CA VAL A 15 -10.30 -0.38 7.87
C VAL A 15 -9.00 -1.19 8.05
N VAL A 16 -8.52 -1.86 7.01
CA VAL A 16 -7.23 -2.58 7.02
C VAL A 16 -6.05 -1.62 7.20
N MET A 17 -6.07 -0.43 6.58
CA MET A 17 -5.05 0.60 6.83
C MET A 17 -5.04 1.05 8.29
N CYS A 18 -6.20 1.32 8.89
CA CYS A 18 -6.29 1.70 10.30
C CYS A 18 -5.73 0.61 11.23
N ALA A 19 -6.04 -0.66 10.96
CA ALA A 19 -5.47 -1.78 11.70
C ALA A 19 -3.94 -1.90 11.51
N GLY A 20 -3.46 -1.68 10.29
CA GLY A 20 -2.03 -1.64 9.98
C GLY A 20 -1.29 -0.51 10.71
N PHE A 21 -1.87 0.69 10.80
CA PHE A 21 -1.31 1.78 11.60
C PHE A 21 -1.26 1.45 13.09
N ALA A 22 -2.27 0.77 13.64
CA ALA A 22 -2.25 0.30 15.02
C ALA A 22 -1.10 -0.70 15.27
N LEU A 23 -0.85 -1.60 14.31
CA LEU A 23 0.27 -2.56 14.36
C LEU A 23 1.65 -1.89 14.22
N ILE A 24 1.74 -0.77 13.51
CA ILE A 24 2.96 0.04 13.42
C ILE A 24 3.19 0.82 14.71
N ALA A 25 2.13 1.34 15.33
CA ALA A 25 2.21 2.17 16.53
C ALA A 25 2.61 1.38 17.80
N GLN A 26 2.33 0.08 17.86
CA GLN A 26 2.79 -0.74 18.98
C GLN A 26 4.31 -0.93 18.92
N THR A 27 4.98 -0.77 20.06
CA THR A 27 6.45 -0.84 20.19
C THR A 27 6.95 -2.21 20.67
N TRP A 28 6.06 -3.17 20.87
CA TRP A 28 6.33 -4.39 21.61
C TRP A 28 6.96 -5.47 20.72
N SER A 29 6.65 -5.45 19.43
CA SER A 29 7.13 -6.46 18.47
C SER A 29 7.52 -5.84 17.13
N PHE A 30 8.79 -6.04 16.77
CA PHE A 30 9.32 -5.65 15.45
C PHE A 30 8.67 -6.45 14.31
N ARG A 31 8.26 -7.70 14.55
CA ARG A 31 7.52 -8.50 13.54
C ARG A 31 6.11 -7.94 13.29
N ALA A 32 5.40 -7.53 14.35
CA ALA A 32 4.09 -6.92 14.21
C ALA A 32 4.17 -5.55 13.51
N TYR A 33 5.24 -4.78 13.76
CA TYR A 33 5.56 -3.59 12.98
C TYR A 33 5.74 -3.90 11.49
N GLN A 34 6.54 -4.91 11.13
CA GLN A 34 6.74 -5.31 9.72
C GLN A 34 5.44 -5.73 9.04
N VAL A 35 4.60 -6.50 9.74
CA VAL A 35 3.29 -6.93 9.23
C VAL A 35 2.34 -5.73 9.06
N GLY A 36 2.30 -4.81 10.03
CA GLY A 36 1.53 -3.58 9.95
C GLY A 36 1.97 -2.71 8.77
N LEU A 37 3.28 -2.55 8.59
CA LEU A 37 3.87 -1.83 7.47
C LEU A 37 3.48 -2.44 6.13
N LEU A 38 3.61 -3.77 5.99
CA LEU A 38 3.24 -4.49 4.77
C LEU A 38 1.73 -4.35 4.48
N ALA A 39 0.89 -4.47 5.51
CA ALA A 39 -0.56 -4.34 5.38
C ALA A 39 -0.96 -2.93 4.94
N VAL A 40 -0.36 -1.88 5.50
CA VAL A 40 -0.62 -0.49 5.08
C VAL A 40 -0.16 -0.27 3.64
N ILE A 41 1.02 -0.75 3.26
CA ILE A 41 1.52 -0.62 1.88
C ILE A 41 0.52 -1.27 0.92
N VAL A 42 0.20 -2.55 1.11
CA VAL A 42 -0.71 -3.29 0.22
C VAL A 42 -2.10 -2.66 0.19
N ALA A 43 -2.64 -2.24 1.34
CA ALA A 43 -3.96 -1.63 1.40
C ALA A 43 -3.99 -0.26 0.71
N THR A 44 -2.94 0.56 0.88
CA THR A 44 -2.81 1.86 0.20
C THR A 44 -2.70 1.66 -1.30
N LEU A 45 -1.85 0.73 -1.73
CA LEU A 45 -1.70 0.35 -3.13
C LEU A 45 -3.06 -0.07 -3.73
N LEU A 46 -3.81 -0.95 -3.08
CA LEU A 46 -5.14 -1.37 -3.55
C LEU A 46 -6.20 -0.26 -3.48
N ASN A 47 -6.04 0.73 -2.58
CA ASN A 47 -6.99 1.84 -2.44
C ASN A 47 -6.96 2.81 -3.63
N ILE A 48 -5.79 3.05 -4.23
CA ILE A 48 -5.69 3.98 -5.37
C ILE A 48 -6.55 3.52 -6.56
N PRO A 49 -6.49 2.26 -7.05
CA PRO A 49 -7.34 1.82 -8.15
C PRO A 49 -8.81 1.66 -7.75
N VAL A 50 -9.09 1.24 -6.50
CA VAL A 50 -10.47 1.05 -6.02
C VAL A 50 -11.19 2.39 -5.83
N GLY A 51 -10.53 3.38 -5.23
CA GLY A 51 -11.07 4.73 -5.03
C GLY A 51 -11.09 5.58 -6.29
N ASN A 52 -10.23 5.29 -7.27
CA ASN A 52 -10.16 6.01 -8.55
C ASN A 52 -10.93 5.33 -9.70
N LEU A 53 -11.80 4.36 -9.42
CA LEU A 53 -12.64 3.71 -10.43
C LEU A 53 -13.66 4.73 -10.98
N PRO A 54 -13.51 5.25 -12.21
CA PRO A 54 -14.45 6.23 -12.73
C PRO A 54 -15.74 5.47 -13.03
N ARG A 55 -16.85 5.83 -12.38
CA ARG A 55 -18.17 5.21 -12.63
C ARG A 55 -18.69 5.40 -14.07
N GLN A 56 -17.95 6.14 -14.91
CA GLN A 56 -18.41 6.69 -16.20
C GLN A 56 -17.41 6.49 -17.36
N ALA A 57 -16.16 6.06 -17.12
CA ALA A 57 -15.13 5.89 -18.17
C ALA A 57 -14.53 4.48 -18.14
N GLY A 58 -14.08 3.98 -19.30
CA GLY A 58 -13.62 2.61 -19.51
C GLY A 58 -12.72 2.09 -18.39
N PRO A 59 -13.18 1.12 -17.57
CA PRO A 59 -12.57 0.78 -16.27
C PRO A 59 -11.13 0.27 -16.36
N GLY A 60 -10.67 -0.19 -17.52
CA GLY A 60 -9.32 -0.75 -17.69
C GLY A 60 -8.20 0.30 -17.74
N ARG A 61 -8.42 1.47 -18.35
CA ARG A 61 -7.32 2.42 -18.65
C ARG A 61 -6.93 3.26 -17.43
N ALA A 62 -7.91 3.65 -16.62
CA ALA A 62 -7.68 4.32 -15.34
C ALA A 62 -7.02 3.38 -14.31
N LEU A 63 -7.41 2.10 -14.32
CA LEU A 63 -6.81 1.07 -13.47
C LEU A 63 -5.34 0.81 -13.85
N LEU A 64 -5.03 0.74 -15.15
CA LEU A 64 -3.67 0.51 -15.66
C LEU A 64 -2.72 1.65 -15.27
N LEU A 65 -3.13 2.90 -15.46
CA LEU A 65 -2.32 4.08 -15.09
C LEU A 65 -2.07 4.12 -13.58
N THR A 66 -3.09 3.83 -12.80
CA THR A 66 -2.98 3.77 -11.35
C THR A 66 -2.02 2.67 -10.90
N ALA A 67 -2.15 1.47 -11.45
CA ALA A 67 -1.25 0.35 -11.17
C ALA A 67 0.21 0.62 -11.60
N LEU A 68 0.42 1.34 -12.69
CA LEU A 68 1.75 1.75 -13.16
C LEU A 68 2.44 2.68 -12.15
N ILE A 69 1.73 3.73 -11.70
CA ILE A 69 2.27 4.69 -10.72
C ILE A 69 2.62 3.98 -9.40
N LEU A 70 1.72 3.11 -8.95
CA LEU A 70 1.94 2.22 -7.83
C LEU A 70 3.21 1.38 -7.95
N ALA A 71 3.41 0.75 -9.10
CA ALA A 71 4.56 -0.13 -9.34
C ALA A 71 5.86 0.66 -9.27
N ILE A 72 5.88 1.90 -9.77
CA ILE A 72 7.02 2.81 -9.67
C ILE A 72 7.31 3.13 -8.21
N VAL A 73 6.29 3.51 -7.43
CA VAL A 73 6.45 3.82 -5.99
C VAL A 73 7.00 2.60 -5.24
N ALA A 74 6.43 1.41 -5.46
CA ALA A 74 6.90 0.18 -4.85
C ALA A 74 8.35 -0.16 -5.22
N ALA A 75 8.74 0.06 -6.48
CA ALA A 75 10.11 -0.16 -6.94
C ALA A 75 11.10 0.78 -6.26
N VAL A 76 10.77 2.07 -6.14
CA VAL A 76 11.62 3.07 -5.47
C VAL A 76 11.80 2.75 -3.99
N PHE A 77 10.70 2.46 -3.28
CA PHE A 77 10.77 2.07 -1.87
C PHE A 77 11.49 0.75 -1.65
N GLY A 78 11.25 -0.26 -2.51
CA GLY A 78 11.94 -1.53 -2.46
C GLY A 78 13.45 -1.38 -2.66
N ALA A 79 13.86 -0.58 -3.65
CA ALA A 79 15.26 -0.24 -3.86
C ALA A 79 15.87 0.48 -2.65
N GLY A 80 15.14 1.44 -2.07
CA GLY A 80 15.56 2.15 -0.86
C GLY A 80 15.78 1.21 0.33
N ILE A 81 14.86 0.28 0.59
CA ILE A 81 14.96 -0.71 1.68
C ILE A 81 16.14 -1.66 1.46
N LEU A 82 16.36 -2.13 0.24
CA LEU A 82 17.50 -2.97 -0.13
C LEU A 82 18.84 -2.25 0.05
N LEU A 83 18.86 -0.93 -0.13
CA LEU A 83 20.03 -0.09 0.07
C LEU A 83 20.32 0.18 1.55
N VAL A 84 19.33 0.11 2.45
CA VAL A 84 19.52 0.34 3.90
C VAL A 84 20.67 -0.48 4.51
N PRO A 85 20.79 -1.81 4.34
CA PRO A 85 21.89 -2.56 4.93
C PRO A 85 23.26 -2.15 4.37
N ALA A 86 23.33 -1.79 3.08
CA ALA A 86 24.57 -1.32 2.46
C ALA A 86 24.98 0.07 3.01
N LEU A 87 24.03 0.99 3.18
CA LEU A 87 24.29 2.30 3.79
C LEU A 87 24.57 2.20 5.30
N ALA A 88 23.88 1.32 6.03
CA ALA A 88 24.12 1.11 7.45
C ALA A 88 25.51 0.52 7.72
N GLY A 89 26.03 -0.32 6.81
CA GLY A 89 27.39 -0.86 6.89
C GLY A 89 28.49 0.18 6.62
N LEU A 90 28.20 1.27 5.90
CA LEU A 90 29.16 2.36 5.63
C LEU A 90 29.32 3.31 6.82
N GLY A 91 28.32 3.42 7.70
CA GLY A 91 28.40 4.26 8.91
C GLY A 91 29.07 3.59 10.12
N GLN A 92 29.46 2.31 10.01
CA GLN A 92 30.18 1.57 11.05
C GLN A 92 31.71 1.51 10.81
N GLN A 93 32.23 2.23 9.82
CA GLN A 93 33.67 2.33 9.55
C GLN A 93 34.23 3.67 10.06
#